data_AF-A0A9W6VQU4-F1
#
_entry.id   AF-A0A9W6VQU4-F1
#
_cell.length_a   1.000
_cell.length_b   1.000
_cell.length_c   1.000
_cell.angle_alpha   90.00
_cell.angle_beta   90.00
_cell.angle_gamma   90.00
#
_symmetry.space_group_name_H-M   'P 1'
#
loop_
_entity.id
_entity.type
_entity.pdbx_description
1 polymer ?
#
loop_
_entity_poly.entity_id
_entity_poly.type
_entity_poly.pdbx_seq_one_letter_code
_entity_poly.pdbx_strand_id
1 'polypeptide(L)'
;MSEIAVVEVPQWQGSGAATARRLRDGARLLAGLVPAAEHLRVDVPAEPGDVLAANVAKVRAALDRARGRLTVTVGGDCGVELAPVAAAVRRHGERLAVVWFDAHGDLNTPESSPSGAFHGMVLRTLLGEGPPALVPDRPLRRDQVVLAGVRALDPAERAYADGLPVVTDAASLLEAVGDADAVYVHIDLDVLDPGVFASVGTPEAGGLTPGQVVDMVTALAGRVEIAGLGITEYEPARPQDQETLAGLVGPVVAACAASVVREVERRAFAAWPAGTVVEEAGWLLRHTPGVGRRRSNSAVPAGEPSIDHLEAFYRARGLPAMVQLGPAHRDLDAALAERGYRKDALTSVMTALTSDVVDASCTASPAVDLAETPDAWLKIFAELNARADSVEVGEKVISRIATPAAFLSVTRDGRPAGMGLFAADAGWAGVFAMATRPDLRGQGIATAVLGAGARWAAHQGATRLYLQVEDDNDTARRLYARAGFTRSHGYHYRIGQARSGEPASIQR
;
A
#
# COMPACT_ATOMS: atom_id res chain seq x y z
N MET A 1 8.77 8.61 8.47
CA MET A 1 7.43 9.09 8.87
C MET A 1 6.45 8.27 8.06
N SER A 2 5.35 7.83 8.69
CA SER A 2 4.39 6.93 8.04
C SER A 2 3.78 7.58 6.78
N GLU A 3 3.49 6.79 5.76
CA GLU A 3 2.77 7.25 4.57
C GLU A 3 1.25 7.33 4.80
N ILE A 4 0.84 7.48 6.07
CA ILE A 4 -0.56 7.43 6.50
C ILE A 4 -1.10 8.84 6.66
N ALA A 5 -2.30 9.06 6.12
CA ALA A 5 -3.15 10.19 6.46
C ALA A 5 -4.29 9.70 7.35
N VAL A 6 -4.50 10.35 8.50
CA VAL A 6 -5.66 10.09 9.35
C VAL A 6 -6.76 11.08 9.03
N VAL A 7 -7.97 10.59 8.77
CA VAL A 7 -9.16 11.40 8.53
C VAL A 7 -10.05 11.28 9.76
N GLU A 8 -10.01 12.29 10.64
CA GLU A 8 -10.81 12.32 11.87
C GLU A 8 -12.22 12.83 11.54
N VAL A 9 -13.23 11.99 11.74
CA VAL A 9 -14.63 12.32 11.43
C VAL A 9 -15.47 12.19 12.70
N PRO A 10 -15.64 13.27 13.48
CA PRO A 10 -16.39 13.23 14.74
C PRO A 10 -17.92 13.27 14.51
N GLN A 11 -18.43 12.46 13.58
CA GLN A 11 -19.87 12.36 13.28
C GLN A 11 -20.58 11.55 14.35
N TRP A 12 -21.72 12.03 14.81
CA TRP A 12 -22.55 11.31 15.77
C TRP A 12 -24.02 11.26 15.36
N GLN A 13 -24.40 12.06 14.35
CA GLN A 13 -25.76 12.25 13.90
C GLN A 13 -26.33 11.03 13.17
N GLY A 14 -25.49 10.10 12.70
CA GLY A 14 -25.90 8.87 12.06
C GLY A 14 -26.26 7.75 13.05
N SER A 15 -25.79 7.85 14.30
CA SER A 15 -26.03 6.84 15.34
C SER A 15 -27.38 7.05 16.05
N GLY A 16 -28.07 5.94 16.32
CA GLY A 16 -29.27 5.91 17.15
C GLY A 16 -29.00 5.81 18.66
N ALA A 17 -27.73 5.69 19.08
CA ALA A 17 -27.38 5.46 20.47
C ALA A 17 -27.65 6.69 21.36
N ALA A 18 -28.15 6.46 22.58
CA ALA A 18 -28.39 7.52 23.55
C ALA A 18 -27.09 8.27 23.95
N THR A 19 -25.95 7.61 23.81
CA THR A 19 -24.62 8.13 24.16
C THR A 19 -23.82 8.63 22.96
N ALA A 20 -24.40 8.61 21.74
CA ALA A 20 -23.74 8.91 20.46
C ALA A 20 -22.87 10.18 20.46
N ARG A 21 -23.22 11.22 21.24
CA ARG A 21 -22.39 12.43 21.35
C ARG A 21 -20.94 12.15 21.83
N ARG A 22 -20.70 11.02 22.51
CA ARG A 22 -19.36 10.56 22.92
C ARG A 22 -18.48 10.14 21.73
N LEU A 23 -19.07 9.78 20.59
CA LEU A 23 -18.33 9.46 19.35
C LEU A 23 -17.41 10.60 18.91
N ARG A 24 -17.74 11.85 19.27
CA ARG A 24 -16.89 13.02 19.00
C ARG A 24 -15.55 12.94 19.72
N ASP A 25 -15.57 12.55 20.99
CA ASP A 25 -14.35 12.37 21.79
C ASP A 25 -13.65 11.08 21.39
N GLY A 26 -14.40 10.03 21.06
CA GLY A 26 -13.88 8.78 20.53
C GLY A 26 -13.07 8.98 19.26
N ALA A 27 -13.59 9.73 18.29
CA ALA A 27 -12.88 10.06 17.05
C ALA A 27 -11.53 10.74 17.31
N ARG A 28 -11.50 11.70 18.23
CA ARG A 28 -10.28 12.39 18.62
C ARG A 28 -9.26 11.45 19.27
N LEU A 29 -9.71 10.57 20.15
CA LEU A 29 -8.84 9.61 20.84
C LEU A 29 -8.28 8.57 19.87
N LEU A 30 -9.12 8.02 18.98
CA LEU A 30 -8.69 7.12 17.91
C LEU A 30 -7.64 7.78 17.01
N ALA A 31 -7.87 9.02 16.58
CA ALA A 31 -6.92 9.77 15.77
C ALA A 31 -5.54 9.89 16.44
N GLY A 32 -5.52 10.08 17.76
CA GLY A 32 -4.29 10.15 18.55
C GLY A 32 -3.51 8.84 18.64
N LEU A 33 -4.15 7.69 18.39
CA LEU A 33 -3.48 6.38 18.37
C LEU A 33 -2.84 6.05 17.02
N VAL A 34 -3.22 6.76 15.95
CA VAL A 34 -2.69 6.52 14.61
C VAL A 34 -1.40 7.33 14.41
N PRO A 35 -0.24 6.68 14.19
CA PRO A 35 0.98 7.40 13.87
C PRO A 35 0.90 7.90 12.42
N ALA A 36 0.28 9.06 12.18
CA ALA A 36 0.05 9.64 10.85
C ALA A 36 1.06 10.74 10.49
N ALA A 37 1.39 10.88 9.20
CA ALA A 37 2.14 12.04 8.70
C ALA A 37 1.24 13.25 8.44
N GLU A 38 -0.06 13.02 8.23
CA GLU A 38 -1.04 14.06 7.99
C GLU A 38 -2.31 13.77 8.79
N HIS A 39 -2.83 14.81 9.47
CA HIS A 39 -4.07 14.73 10.25
C HIS A 39 -5.09 15.68 9.66
N LEU A 40 -6.16 15.11 9.10
CA LEU A 40 -7.23 15.81 8.40
C LEU A 40 -8.52 15.69 9.20
N ARG A 41 -8.80 16.71 10.00
CA ARG A 41 -10.05 16.76 10.77
C ARG A 41 -11.19 17.31 9.93
N VAL A 42 -12.29 16.56 9.89
CA VAL A 42 -13.55 16.97 9.25
C VAL A 42 -14.37 17.80 10.24
N ASP A 43 -14.82 18.96 9.78
CA ASP A 43 -15.72 19.82 10.55
C ASP A 43 -17.15 19.26 10.49
N VAL A 44 -17.64 18.79 11.64
CA VAL A 44 -18.99 18.24 11.79
C VAL A 44 -19.81 19.12 12.75
N PRO A 45 -21.06 19.49 12.41
CA PRO A 45 -21.91 20.28 13.29
C PRO A 45 -22.08 19.67 14.69
N ALA A 46 -22.10 20.51 15.72
CA ALA A 46 -22.31 20.07 17.11
C ALA A 46 -23.79 19.78 17.43
N GLU A 47 -24.69 20.37 16.66
CA GLU A 47 -26.14 20.22 16.80
C GLU A 47 -26.68 19.09 15.91
N PRO A 48 -27.78 18.44 16.32
CA PRO A 48 -28.47 17.47 15.48
C PRO A 48 -29.06 18.13 14.23
N GLY A 49 -29.25 17.36 13.17
CA GLY A 49 -29.91 17.82 11.95
C GLY A 49 -29.63 16.92 10.74
N ASP A 50 -30.24 17.27 9.61
CA ASP A 50 -29.96 16.64 8.31
C ASP A 50 -28.62 17.16 7.76
N VAL A 51 -27.53 16.48 8.15
CA VAL A 51 -26.15 16.91 7.87
C VAL A 51 -25.32 15.86 7.15
N LEU A 52 -25.84 14.64 6.99
CA LEU A 52 -25.07 13.48 6.55
C LEU A 52 -24.48 13.69 5.15
N ALA A 53 -25.29 14.15 4.19
CA ALA A 53 -24.82 14.41 2.83
C ALA A 53 -23.72 15.50 2.78
N ALA A 54 -23.86 16.55 3.61
CA ALA A 54 -22.85 17.59 3.73
C ALA A 54 -21.55 17.07 4.37
N ASN A 55 -21.66 16.24 5.42
CA ASN A 55 -20.51 15.62 6.06
C ASN A 55 -19.77 14.69 5.08
N VAL A 56 -20.49 13.87 4.32
CA VAL A 56 -19.93 12.98 3.28
C VAL A 56 -19.13 13.78 2.24
N ALA A 57 -19.63 14.94 1.81
CA ALA A 57 -18.89 15.82 0.92
C ALA A 57 -17.59 16.37 1.56
N LYS A 58 -17.63 16.73 2.85
CA LYS A 58 -16.43 17.17 3.59
C LYS A 58 -15.42 16.03 3.79
N VAL A 59 -15.89 14.81 4.07
CA VAL A 59 -15.03 13.61 4.16
C VAL A 59 -14.36 13.36 2.81
N ARG A 60 -15.09 13.43 1.71
CA ARG A 60 -14.53 13.32 0.34
C ARG A 60 -13.42 14.35 0.10
N ALA A 61 -13.64 15.61 0.45
CA ALA A 61 -12.64 16.66 0.33
C ALA A 61 -11.39 16.41 1.21
N ALA A 62 -11.55 15.81 2.39
CA ALA A 62 -10.43 15.38 3.21
C ALA A 62 -9.65 14.21 2.57
N LEU A 63 -10.34 13.21 2.02
CA LEU A 63 -9.71 12.10 1.29
C LEU A 63 -8.92 12.60 0.07
N ASP A 64 -9.47 13.56 -0.69
CA ASP A 64 -8.77 14.18 -1.82
C ASP A 64 -7.48 14.89 -1.37
N ARG A 65 -7.50 15.53 -0.18
CA ARG A 65 -6.32 16.16 0.43
C ARG A 65 -5.28 15.16 0.94
N ALA A 66 -5.67 13.93 1.27
CA ALA A 66 -4.72 12.87 1.60
C ALA A 66 -3.86 12.47 0.38
N ARG A 67 -4.27 12.87 -0.83
CA ARG A 67 -3.54 12.74 -2.10
C ARG A 67 -3.06 11.30 -2.39
N GLY A 68 -3.86 10.29 -2.06
CA GLY A 68 -3.55 8.89 -2.38
C GLY A 68 -2.61 8.17 -1.40
N ARG A 69 -2.27 8.80 -0.27
CA ARG A 69 -1.73 8.11 0.92
C ARG A 69 -2.69 7.01 1.41
N LEU A 70 -2.17 6.06 2.18
CA LEU A 70 -3.04 5.14 2.91
C LEU A 70 -3.87 5.96 3.90
N THR A 71 -5.19 5.93 3.75
CA THR A 71 -6.10 6.67 4.62
C THR A 71 -6.61 5.77 5.72
N VAL A 72 -6.50 6.25 6.96
CA VAL A 72 -7.17 5.68 8.12
C VAL A 72 -8.26 6.65 8.54
N THR A 73 -9.52 6.31 8.24
CA THR A 73 -10.69 7.05 8.71
C THR A 73 -10.96 6.63 10.15
N VAL A 74 -11.09 7.60 11.04
CA VAL A 74 -11.30 7.33 12.46
C VAL A 74 -12.50 8.06 13.02
N GLY A 75 -13.25 7.28 13.78
CA GLY A 75 -14.31 7.69 14.67
C GLY A 75 -15.59 8.08 13.99
N GLY A 76 -16.47 8.57 14.85
CA GLY A 76 -17.86 8.76 14.50
C GLY A 76 -18.62 7.45 14.35
N ASP A 77 -19.88 7.58 13.97
CA ASP A 77 -20.72 6.43 13.63
C ASP A 77 -20.30 5.75 12.32
N CYS A 78 -20.72 4.50 12.07
CA CYS A 78 -20.36 3.75 10.85
C CYS A 78 -20.73 4.49 9.54
N GLY A 79 -21.67 5.43 9.59
CA GLY A 79 -22.04 6.29 8.46
C GLY A 79 -20.88 7.09 7.85
N VAL A 80 -19.79 7.33 8.60
CA VAL A 80 -18.60 8.04 8.08
C VAL A 80 -17.88 7.29 6.96
N GLU A 81 -18.06 5.97 6.89
CA GLU A 81 -17.35 5.07 5.97
C GLU A 81 -17.90 5.09 4.54
N LEU A 82 -19.04 5.73 4.34
CA LEU A 82 -19.65 5.88 3.02
C LEU A 82 -18.69 6.52 1.99
N ALA A 83 -18.05 7.64 2.35
CA ALA A 83 -17.12 8.33 1.44
C ALA A 83 -15.79 7.58 1.23
N PRO A 84 -15.11 7.08 2.28
CA PRO A 84 -13.90 6.27 2.16
C PRO A 84 -14.08 5.01 1.31
N VAL A 85 -15.11 4.20 1.58
CA VAL A 85 -15.35 2.97 0.82
C VAL A 85 -15.69 3.30 -0.63
N ALA A 86 -16.54 4.30 -0.89
CA ALA A 86 -16.84 4.74 -2.25
C ALA A 86 -15.59 5.24 -3.00
N ALA A 87 -14.63 5.87 -2.31
CA ALA A 87 -13.35 6.26 -2.89
C ALA A 87 -12.49 5.04 -3.26
N ALA A 88 -12.45 4.02 -2.41
CA ALA A 88 -11.78 2.76 -2.71
C ALA A 88 -12.41 2.05 -3.91
N VAL A 89 -13.75 2.02 -4.01
CA VAL A 89 -14.48 1.44 -5.16
C VAL A 89 -14.15 2.18 -6.46
N ARG A 90 -14.08 3.52 -6.44
CA ARG A 90 -13.67 4.29 -7.63
C ARG A 90 -12.24 3.94 -8.08
N ARG A 91 -11.34 3.66 -7.13
CA ARG A 91 -9.93 3.37 -7.41
C ARG A 91 -9.69 1.94 -7.89
N HIS A 92 -10.32 0.95 -7.25
CA HIS A 92 -10.02 -0.47 -7.47
C HIS A 92 -11.13 -1.21 -8.24
N GLY A 93 -12.31 -0.60 -8.39
CA GLY A 93 -13.42 -1.16 -9.17
C GLY A 93 -13.88 -2.52 -8.65
N GLU A 94 -14.09 -3.47 -9.56
CA GLU A 94 -14.57 -4.82 -9.26
C GLU A 94 -13.52 -5.71 -8.58
N ARG A 95 -12.26 -5.29 -8.57
CA ARG A 95 -11.14 -6.02 -7.95
C ARG A 95 -10.94 -5.65 -6.47
N LEU A 96 -11.79 -4.78 -5.94
CA LEU A 96 -11.86 -4.46 -4.52
C LEU A 96 -12.73 -5.49 -3.78
N ALA A 97 -12.27 -5.96 -2.63
CA ALA A 97 -13.14 -6.52 -1.61
C ALA A 97 -13.28 -5.54 -0.42
N VAL A 98 -14.43 -5.57 0.25
CA VAL A 98 -14.72 -4.80 1.46
C VAL A 98 -14.98 -5.80 2.58
N VAL A 99 -14.14 -5.75 3.61
CA VAL A 99 -14.30 -6.57 4.81
C VAL A 99 -14.90 -5.70 5.89
N TRP A 100 -16.11 -6.03 6.31
CA TRP A 100 -16.92 -5.29 7.26
C TRP A 100 -16.88 -6.01 8.61
N PHE A 101 -15.96 -5.60 9.49
CA PHE A 101 -15.89 -6.11 10.86
C PHE A 101 -16.92 -5.38 11.72
N ASP A 102 -17.96 -6.10 12.15
CA ASP A 102 -19.12 -5.52 12.79
C ASP A 102 -19.90 -6.61 13.56
N ALA A 103 -20.56 -6.27 14.67
CA ALA A 103 -21.53 -7.17 15.28
C ALA A 103 -22.84 -7.27 14.48
N HIS A 104 -23.21 -6.19 13.80
CA HIS A 104 -24.43 -5.97 13.04
C HIS A 104 -24.18 -6.07 11.53
N GLY A 105 -25.24 -5.94 10.73
CA GLY A 105 -25.13 -5.98 9.28
C GLY A 105 -24.81 -4.63 8.66
N ASP A 106 -25.34 -3.54 9.21
CA ASP A 106 -25.50 -2.25 8.53
C ASP A 106 -26.23 -2.38 7.17
N LEU A 107 -27.11 -3.39 7.08
CA LEU A 107 -27.73 -3.88 5.84
C LEU A 107 -29.18 -3.41 5.66
N ASN A 108 -29.68 -2.54 6.54
CA ASN A 108 -31.04 -2.01 6.45
C ASN A 108 -31.18 -0.94 5.35
N THR A 109 -32.40 -0.82 4.82
CA THR A 109 -32.85 0.34 4.04
C THR A 109 -33.64 1.30 4.95
N PRO A 110 -33.99 2.52 4.50
CA PRO A 110 -34.88 3.41 5.25
C PRO A 110 -36.21 2.77 5.63
N GLU A 111 -36.73 1.87 4.80
CA GLU A 111 -38.01 1.18 5.02
C GLU A 111 -37.90 0.00 5.98
N SER A 112 -36.76 -0.70 6.01
CA SER A 112 -36.58 -1.89 6.84
C SER A 112 -36.02 -1.58 8.22
N SER A 113 -35.31 -0.46 8.38
CA SER A 113 -34.60 -0.12 9.61
C SER A 113 -35.55 0.04 10.81
N PRO A 114 -35.33 -0.69 11.92
CA PRO A 114 -36.11 -0.52 13.13
C PRO A 114 -35.86 0.82 13.85
N SER A 115 -34.64 1.35 13.75
CA SER A 115 -34.22 2.58 14.45
C SER A 115 -34.36 3.84 13.60
N GLY A 116 -34.34 3.70 12.28
CA GLY A 116 -34.23 4.82 11.34
C GLY A 116 -32.86 5.51 11.35
N ALA A 117 -31.90 5.00 12.12
CA ALA A 117 -30.56 5.57 12.23
C ALA A 117 -29.69 5.13 11.03
N PHE A 118 -28.92 6.06 10.47
CA PHE A 118 -28.18 5.83 9.23
C PHE A 118 -27.00 4.85 9.39
N HIS A 119 -26.41 4.75 10.59
CA HIS A 119 -25.29 3.84 10.81
C HIS A 119 -25.67 2.38 10.46
N GLY A 120 -26.85 1.91 10.88
CA GLY A 120 -27.42 0.61 10.49
C GLY A 120 -27.79 0.44 9.01
N MET A 121 -27.54 1.44 8.15
CA MET A 121 -27.88 1.42 6.72
C MET A 121 -26.67 1.64 5.79
N VAL A 122 -25.49 1.93 6.34
CA VAL A 122 -24.37 2.46 5.54
C VAL A 122 -23.85 1.42 4.53
N LEU A 123 -23.73 0.15 4.93
CA LEU A 123 -23.27 -0.91 4.03
C LEU A 123 -24.30 -1.19 2.93
N ARG A 124 -25.60 -1.18 3.26
CA ARG A 124 -26.67 -1.28 2.26
C ARG A 124 -26.71 -0.12 1.29
N THR A 125 -26.43 1.09 1.78
CA THR A 125 -26.32 2.30 0.97
C THR A 125 -25.14 2.21 0.01
N LEU A 126 -23.99 1.69 0.47
CA LEU A 126 -22.82 1.41 -0.38
C LEU A 126 -23.12 0.39 -1.47
N LEU A 127 -24.03 -0.56 -1.23
CA LEU A 127 -24.55 -1.53 -2.21
C LEU A 127 -25.62 -0.97 -3.16
N GLY A 128 -25.99 0.31 -2.99
CA GLY A 128 -26.89 1.03 -3.89
C GLY A 128 -28.33 1.14 -3.40
N GLU A 129 -28.64 0.63 -2.22
CA GLU A 129 -30.01 0.54 -1.69
C GLU A 129 -30.16 1.37 -0.40
N GLY A 130 -30.00 2.68 -0.51
CA GLY A 130 -30.09 3.59 0.64
C GLY A 130 -30.78 4.92 0.32
N PRO A 131 -30.70 5.92 1.22
CA PRO A 131 -31.21 7.26 0.95
C PRO A 131 -30.65 7.82 -0.37
N PRO A 132 -31.49 8.28 -1.31
CA PRO A 132 -31.03 8.65 -2.66
C PRO A 132 -29.90 9.68 -2.72
N ALA A 133 -29.82 10.60 -1.76
CA ALA A 133 -28.77 11.61 -1.67
C ALA A 133 -27.41 11.07 -1.20
N LEU A 134 -27.38 9.83 -0.68
CA LEU A 134 -26.20 9.18 -0.10
C LEU A 134 -25.71 7.99 -0.92
N VAL A 135 -26.54 7.43 -1.80
CA VAL A 135 -26.14 6.34 -2.69
C VAL A 135 -24.95 6.80 -3.57
N PRO A 136 -23.82 6.07 -3.57
CA PRO A 136 -22.66 6.45 -4.37
C PRO A 136 -22.91 6.23 -5.87
N ASP A 137 -22.26 7.04 -6.71
CA ASP A 137 -22.36 6.93 -8.18
C ASP A 137 -21.95 5.56 -8.72
N ARG A 138 -21.04 4.88 -8.01
CA ARG A 138 -20.60 3.51 -8.27
C ARG A 138 -20.79 2.66 -7.01
N PRO A 139 -21.93 1.97 -6.88
CA PRO A 139 -22.18 1.05 -5.78
C PRO A 139 -21.23 -0.15 -5.77
N LEU A 140 -21.07 -0.75 -4.60
CA LEU A 140 -20.49 -2.08 -4.43
C LEU A 140 -21.37 -3.14 -5.10
N ARG A 141 -20.74 -4.20 -5.59
CA ARG A 141 -21.42 -5.45 -5.90
C ARG A 141 -21.45 -6.31 -4.63
N ARG A 142 -22.50 -7.11 -4.45
CA ARG A 142 -22.65 -7.99 -3.28
C ARG A 142 -21.48 -8.97 -3.10
N ASP A 143 -20.90 -9.47 -4.20
CA ASP A 143 -19.75 -10.39 -4.18
C ASP A 143 -18.43 -9.72 -3.78
N GLN A 144 -18.42 -8.39 -3.60
CA GLN A 144 -17.28 -7.68 -3.05
C GLN A 144 -17.32 -7.59 -1.52
N VAL A 145 -18.41 -8.00 -0.86
CA VAL A 145 -18.61 -7.81 0.58
C VAL A 145 -18.34 -9.10 1.34
N VAL A 146 -17.52 -9.01 2.38
CA VAL A 146 -17.28 -10.05 3.37
C VAL A 146 -17.64 -9.49 4.75
N LEU A 147 -18.56 -10.15 5.44
CA LEU A 147 -18.96 -9.80 6.80
C LEU A 147 -18.06 -10.53 7.80
N ALA A 148 -17.53 -9.84 8.80
CA ALA A 148 -16.64 -10.42 9.80
C ALA A 148 -17.15 -10.16 11.22
N GLY A 149 -17.41 -11.22 11.98
CA GLY A 149 -17.91 -11.12 13.36
C GLY A 149 -19.42 -10.85 13.53
N VAL A 150 -20.15 -10.73 12.40
CA VAL A 150 -21.59 -10.46 12.38
C VAL A 150 -22.39 -11.55 13.08
N ARG A 151 -23.24 -11.14 14.02
CA ARG A 151 -24.03 -12.03 14.88
C ARG A 151 -25.38 -11.45 15.32
N ALA A 152 -25.56 -10.13 15.24
CA ALA A 152 -26.77 -9.41 15.65
C ALA A 152 -27.48 -8.82 14.42
N LEU A 153 -28.24 -9.65 13.71
CA LEU A 153 -29.04 -9.23 12.55
C LEU A 153 -30.52 -9.24 12.87
N ASP A 154 -31.20 -8.15 12.56
CA ASP A 154 -32.67 -8.14 12.53
C ASP A 154 -33.21 -9.01 11.36
N PRO A 155 -34.52 -9.28 11.30
CA PRO A 155 -35.09 -10.14 10.24
C PRO A 155 -34.83 -9.66 8.81
N ALA A 156 -34.82 -8.36 8.56
CA ALA A 156 -34.64 -7.81 7.22
C ALA A 156 -33.16 -7.86 6.81
N GLU A 157 -32.25 -7.51 7.72
CA GLU A 157 -30.82 -7.67 7.48
C GLU A 157 -30.44 -9.12 7.27
N ARG A 158 -30.99 -10.04 8.07
CA ARG A 158 -30.74 -11.49 7.93
C ARG A 158 -31.19 -12.02 6.57
N ALA A 159 -32.35 -11.58 6.09
CA ALA A 159 -32.83 -11.94 4.77
C ALA A 159 -31.91 -11.42 3.65
N TYR A 160 -31.35 -10.22 3.81
CA TYR A 160 -30.41 -9.69 2.83
C TYR A 160 -29.00 -10.26 2.96
N ALA A 161 -28.54 -10.58 4.16
CA ALA A 161 -27.22 -11.16 4.41
C ALA A 161 -27.11 -12.60 3.88
N ASP A 162 -28.23 -13.26 3.58
CA ASP A 162 -28.24 -14.60 2.99
C ASP A 162 -27.37 -14.67 1.72
N GLY A 163 -26.44 -15.62 1.72
CA GLY A 163 -25.44 -15.81 0.67
C GLY A 163 -24.22 -14.87 0.70
N LEU A 164 -24.12 -13.93 1.65
CA LEU A 164 -22.86 -13.21 1.90
C LEU A 164 -21.93 -14.07 2.79
N PRO A 165 -20.61 -14.05 2.56
CA PRO A 165 -19.66 -14.69 3.46
C PRO A 165 -19.70 -14.04 4.85
N VAL A 166 -19.87 -14.84 5.90
CA VAL A 166 -19.73 -14.43 7.30
C VAL A 166 -18.57 -15.22 7.91
N VAL A 167 -17.53 -14.52 8.36
CA VAL A 167 -16.26 -15.13 8.81
C VAL A 167 -15.88 -14.69 10.22
N THR A 168 -15.09 -15.50 10.91
CA THR A 168 -14.63 -15.22 12.29
C THR A 168 -13.15 -15.53 12.52
N ASP A 169 -12.42 -15.94 11.48
CA ASP A 169 -11.01 -16.30 11.54
C ASP A 169 -10.28 -15.92 10.25
N ALA A 170 -8.94 -15.92 10.30
CA ALA A 170 -8.11 -15.48 9.19
C ALA A 170 -8.17 -16.41 7.97
N ALA A 171 -8.36 -17.72 8.16
CA ALA A 171 -8.36 -18.67 7.07
C ALA A 171 -9.63 -18.52 6.21
N SER A 172 -10.80 -18.53 6.85
CA SER A 172 -12.08 -18.31 6.17
C SER A 172 -12.17 -16.91 5.54
N LEU A 173 -11.60 -15.89 6.20
CA LEU A 173 -11.50 -14.55 5.65
C LEU A 173 -10.67 -14.49 4.36
N LEU A 174 -9.50 -15.14 4.33
CA LEU A 174 -8.65 -15.19 3.14
C LEU A 174 -9.30 -15.96 1.98
N GLU A 175 -10.09 -16.99 2.29
CA GLU A 175 -10.90 -17.71 1.29
C GLU A 175 -12.00 -16.81 0.72
N ALA A 176 -12.75 -16.14 1.59
CA ALA A 176 -13.86 -15.26 1.21
C ALA A 176 -13.43 -14.05 0.36
N VAL A 177 -12.25 -13.46 0.65
CA VAL A 177 -11.68 -12.37 -0.15
C VAL A 177 -11.20 -12.84 -1.53
N GLY A 178 -10.86 -14.13 -1.68
CA GLY A 178 -10.48 -14.72 -2.95
C GLY A 178 -9.30 -14.02 -3.63
N ASP A 179 -9.47 -13.69 -4.90
CA ASP A 179 -8.43 -13.12 -5.78
C ASP A 179 -8.53 -11.59 -5.93
N ALA A 180 -9.10 -10.91 -4.93
CA ALA A 180 -9.12 -9.45 -4.90
C ALA A 180 -7.70 -8.86 -4.95
N ASP A 181 -7.52 -7.77 -5.70
CA ASP A 181 -6.22 -7.07 -5.78
C ASP A 181 -6.00 -6.17 -4.57
N ALA A 182 -7.10 -5.66 -3.99
CA ALA A 182 -7.08 -4.80 -2.83
C ALA A 182 -8.29 -5.03 -1.93
N VAL A 183 -8.11 -4.72 -0.64
CA VAL A 183 -9.16 -4.80 0.39
C VAL A 183 -9.32 -3.47 1.10
N TYR A 184 -10.56 -3.01 1.24
CA TYR A 184 -10.90 -1.99 2.23
C TYR A 184 -11.36 -2.67 3.52
N VAL A 185 -10.79 -2.27 4.66
CA VAL A 185 -11.12 -2.83 5.97
C VAL A 185 -11.93 -1.81 6.75
N HIS A 186 -13.15 -2.16 7.14
CA HIS A 186 -13.94 -1.42 8.10
C HIS A 186 -13.96 -2.16 9.43
N ILE A 187 -13.79 -1.44 10.54
CA ILE A 187 -13.90 -1.98 11.90
C ILE A 187 -14.86 -1.11 12.71
N ASP A 188 -16.09 -1.59 12.87
CA ASP A 188 -16.93 -1.21 14.00
C ASP A 188 -16.36 -1.87 15.25
N LEU A 189 -16.12 -1.08 16.30
CA LEU A 189 -15.57 -1.59 17.55
C LEU A 189 -16.54 -2.48 18.33
N ASP A 190 -17.83 -2.48 18.01
CA ASP A 190 -18.81 -3.38 18.63
C ASP A 190 -18.68 -4.85 18.15
N VAL A 191 -17.87 -5.09 17.10
CA VAL A 191 -17.44 -6.44 16.71
C VAL A 191 -16.74 -7.16 17.85
N LEU A 192 -16.13 -6.41 18.77
CA LEU A 192 -15.39 -6.92 19.91
C LEU A 192 -16.33 -7.45 21.00
N ASP A 193 -15.91 -8.50 21.68
CA ASP A 193 -16.70 -9.02 22.81
C ASP A 193 -16.75 -8.00 23.97
N PRO A 194 -17.94 -7.71 24.54
CA PRO A 194 -18.11 -6.75 25.63
C PRO A 194 -17.38 -7.11 26.92
N GLY A 195 -17.03 -8.39 27.10
CA GLY A 195 -16.14 -8.84 28.16
C GLY A 195 -14.73 -8.24 28.07
N VAL A 196 -14.31 -7.81 26.88
CA VAL A 196 -12.99 -7.22 26.62
C VAL A 196 -13.08 -5.74 26.24
N PHE A 197 -14.10 -5.31 25.51
CA PHE A 197 -14.29 -3.92 25.07
C PHE A 197 -15.78 -3.55 25.00
N ALA A 198 -16.22 -2.52 25.72
CA ALA A 198 -17.64 -2.14 25.78
C ALA A 198 -17.86 -0.62 25.75
N SER A 199 -16.85 0.15 25.35
CA SER A 199 -16.97 1.58 25.08
C SER A 199 -17.53 1.80 23.68
N VAL A 200 -18.75 1.30 23.46
CA VAL A 200 -19.53 1.34 22.20
C VAL A 200 -21.01 1.61 22.52
N GLY A 201 -21.78 2.03 21.51
CA GLY A 201 -23.21 2.30 21.66
C GLY A 201 -24.08 1.04 21.83
N THR A 202 -23.76 -0.04 21.10
CA THR A 202 -24.58 -1.26 21.03
C THR A 202 -23.71 -2.52 21.21
N PRO A 203 -23.28 -2.85 22.45
CA PRO A 203 -22.41 -4.00 22.67
C PRO A 203 -23.14 -5.34 22.51
N GLU A 204 -22.56 -6.27 21.76
CA GLU A 204 -23.14 -7.58 21.49
C GLU A 204 -22.25 -8.74 22.00
N ALA A 205 -22.82 -9.72 22.69
CA ALA A 205 -22.03 -10.83 23.27
C ALA A 205 -21.54 -11.83 22.21
N GLY A 206 -20.45 -12.56 22.51
CA GLY A 206 -19.89 -13.56 21.60
C GLY A 206 -19.08 -12.95 20.46
N GLY A 207 -18.47 -11.80 20.72
CA GLY A 207 -17.68 -11.05 19.74
C GLY A 207 -16.25 -11.57 19.58
N LEU A 208 -15.52 -10.94 18.67
CA LEU A 208 -14.11 -11.23 18.44
C LEU A 208 -13.26 -10.66 19.58
N THR A 209 -12.12 -11.30 19.85
CA THR A 209 -11.07 -10.67 20.65
C THR A 209 -10.27 -9.68 19.81
N PRO A 210 -9.65 -8.65 20.42
CA PRO A 210 -8.75 -7.73 19.70
C PRO A 210 -7.63 -8.47 18.96
N GLY A 211 -7.08 -9.54 19.55
CA GLY A 211 -6.05 -10.36 18.93
C GLY A 211 -6.53 -11.04 17.64
N GLN A 212 -7.75 -11.58 17.61
CA GLN A 212 -8.32 -12.17 16.40
C GLN A 212 -8.47 -11.14 15.28
N VAL A 213 -8.93 -9.93 15.58
CA VAL A 213 -9.03 -8.86 14.59
C VAL A 213 -7.64 -8.49 14.06
N VAL A 214 -6.64 -8.36 14.93
CA VAL A 214 -5.24 -8.12 14.52
C VAL A 214 -4.74 -9.23 13.61
N ASP A 215 -4.95 -10.50 13.96
CA ASP A 215 -4.50 -11.66 13.17
C ASP A 215 -5.18 -11.70 11.79
N MET A 216 -6.49 -11.46 11.75
CA MET A 216 -7.28 -11.41 10.53
C MET A 216 -6.80 -10.29 9.59
N VAL A 217 -6.63 -9.07 10.10
CA VAL A 217 -6.14 -7.94 9.30
C VAL A 217 -4.67 -8.15 8.90
N THR A 218 -3.85 -8.73 9.76
CA THR A 218 -2.44 -9.05 9.44
C THR A 218 -2.35 -10.08 8.32
N ALA A 219 -3.20 -11.10 8.34
CA ALA A 219 -3.29 -12.11 7.29
C ALA A 219 -3.71 -11.50 5.94
N LEU A 220 -4.75 -10.66 5.92
CA LEU A 220 -5.16 -9.90 4.74
C LEU A 220 -4.02 -9.03 4.22
N ALA A 221 -3.48 -8.21 5.10
CA ALA A 221 -2.39 -7.29 4.82
C ALA A 221 -1.06 -8.01 4.56
N GLY A 222 -0.98 -9.35 4.62
CA GLY A 222 0.12 -10.18 4.14
C GLY A 222 -0.05 -10.62 2.68
N ARG A 223 -1.28 -10.69 2.18
CA ARG A 223 -1.63 -11.21 0.84
C ARG A 223 -1.93 -10.10 -0.17
N VAL A 224 -2.74 -9.12 0.21
CA VAL A 224 -3.32 -8.11 -0.71
C VAL A 224 -2.95 -6.68 -0.29
N GLU A 225 -3.15 -5.70 -1.18
CA GLU A 225 -3.02 -4.28 -0.83
C GLU A 225 -4.19 -3.88 0.08
N ILE A 226 -3.92 -3.15 1.17
CA ILE A 226 -4.99 -2.51 1.94
C ILE A 226 -5.27 -1.13 1.32
N ALA A 227 -6.45 -0.98 0.71
CA ALA A 227 -6.90 0.23 0.03
C ALA A 227 -7.25 1.38 1.00
N GLY A 228 -7.63 1.03 2.23
CA GLY A 228 -8.03 1.96 3.28
C GLY A 228 -8.47 1.20 4.54
N LEU A 229 -8.54 1.92 5.64
CA LEU A 229 -8.96 1.41 6.95
C LEU A 229 -9.94 2.38 7.59
N GLY A 230 -11.08 1.89 8.07
CA GLY A 230 -12.02 2.59 8.93
C GLY A 230 -12.04 2.00 10.33
N ILE A 231 -12.06 2.83 11.36
CA ILE A 231 -12.30 2.39 12.75
C ILE A 231 -13.33 3.32 13.39
N THR A 232 -14.51 2.82 13.73
CA THR A 232 -15.70 3.62 14.10
C THR A 232 -16.27 3.22 15.47
N GLU A 233 -17.34 3.89 15.89
CA GLU A 233 -18.19 3.55 17.04
C GLU A 233 -17.50 3.53 18.42
N TYR A 234 -16.35 4.21 18.55
CA TYR A 234 -15.73 4.41 19.87
C TYR A 234 -16.52 5.43 20.68
N GLU A 235 -17.16 4.97 21.76
CA GLU A 235 -17.85 5.79 22.75
C GLU A 235 -17.13 5.71 24.11
N PRO A 236 -16.14 6.58 24.38
CA PRO A 236 -15.31 6.48 25.57
C PRO A 236 -16.14 6.43 26.86
N ALA A 237 -16.12 5.29 27.54
CA ALA A 237 -16.88 5.06 28.76
C ALA A 237 -16.04 4.40 29.87
N ARG A 238 -15.10 3.52 29.50
CA ARG A 238 -14.27 2.75 30.44
C ARG A 238 -12.79 3.06 30.23
N PRO A 239 -12.03 3.49 31.26
CA PRO A 239 -10.60 3.75 31.10
C PRO A 239 -9.78 2.56 30.62
N GLN A 240 -10.10 1.33 31.05
CA GLN A 240 -9.39 0.12 30.63
C GLN A 240 -9.50 -0.16 29.13
N ASP A 241 -10.57 0.31 28.47
CA ASP A 241 -10.78 0.09 27.04
C ASP A 241 -9.77 0.87 26.19
N GLN A 242 -9.11 1.90 26.74
CA GLN A 242 -8.06 2.64 26.03
C GLN A 242 -6.82 1.80 25.78
N GLU A 243 -6.45 0.93 26.73
CA GLU A 243 -5.31 0.02 26.58
C GLU A 243 -5.63 -1.07 25.55
N THR A 244 -6.83 -1.66 25.63
CA THR A 244 -7.35 -2.59 24.63
C THR A 244 -7.33 -1.98 23.24
N LEU A 245 -7.79 -0.74 23.11
CA LEU A 245 -7.84 -0.03 21.83
C LEU A 245 -6.44 0.26 21.27
N ALA A 246 -5.49 0.68 22.11
CA ALA A 246 -4.10 0.85 21.69
C ALA A 246 -3.47 -0.47 21.20
N GLY A 247 -3.77 -1.58 21.89
CA GLY A 247 -3.35 -2.93 21.51
C GLY A 247 -3.97 -3.44 20.21
N LEU A 248 -5.09 -2.88 19.76
CA LEU A 248 -5.74 -3.18 18.49
C LEU A 248 -5.25 -2.25 17.36
N VAL A 249 -5.41 -0.93 17.55
CA VAL A 249 -5.21 0.09 16.51
C VAL A 249 -3.76 0.10 16.02
N GLY A 250 -2.78 0.04 16.94
CA GLY A 250 -1.36 0.09 16.59
C GLY A 250 -0.96 -1.05 15.64
N PRO A 251 -1.17 -2.32 16.02
CA PRO A 251 -0.88 -3.47 15.16
C PRO A 251 -1.66 -3.49 13.85
N VAL A 252 -2.97 -3.19 13.86
CA VAL A 252 -3.79 -3.11 12.64
C VAL A 252 -3.25 -2.08 11.66
N VAL A 253 -2.99 -0.85 12.12
CA VAL A 253 -2.43 0.21 11.28
C VAL A 253 -1.03 -0.16 10.76
N ALA A 254 -0.20 -0.80 11.60
CA ALA A 254 1.12 -1.27 11.19
C ALA A 254 1.04 -2.36 10.10
N ALA A 255 0.09 -3.30 10.21
CA ALA A 255 -0.16 -4.32 9.20
C ALA A 255 -0.58 -3.68 7.86
N CYS A 256 -1.55 -2.76 7.88
CA CYS A 256 -1.98 -2.04 6.69
C CYS A 256 -0.83 -1.25 6.03
N ALA A 257 -0.01 -0.55 6.83
CA ALA A 257 1.18 0.15 6.32
C ALA A 257 2.20 -0.81 5.69
N ALA A 258 2.40 -1.99 6.29
CA ALA A 258 3.28 -3.03 5.75
C ALA A 258 2.79 -3.57 4.40
N SER A 259 1.47 -3.59 4.15
CA SER A 259 0.95 -3.98 2.83
C SER A 259 1.41 -3.04 1.71
N VAL A 260 1.52 -1.74 1.99
CA VAL A 260 1.99 -0.75 1.02
C VAL A 260 3.47 -0.97 0.71
N VAL A 261 4.27 -1.27 1.74
CA VAL A 261 5.69 -1.60 1.58
C VAL A 261 5.86 -2.82 0.67
N ARG A 262 5.13 -3.91 0.94
CA ARG A 262 5.17 -5.12 0.11
C ARG A 262 4.76 -4.84 -1.32
N GLU A 263 3.74 -4.02 -1.54
CA GLU A 263 3.27 -3.67 -2.88
C GLU A 263 4.36 -2.92 -3.66
N VAL A 264 5.01 -1.93 -3.03
CA VAL A 264 6.15 -1.23 -3.66
C VAL A 264 7.30 -2.18 -3.96
N GLU A 265 7.62 -3.12 -3.06
CA GLU A 265 8.67 -4.13 -3.29
C GLU A 265 8.32 -5.08 -4.45
N ARG A 266 7.07 -5.55 -4.53
CA ARG A 266 6.56 -6.39 -5.63
C ARG A 266 6.65 -5.68 -6.96
N ARG A 267 6.20 -4.42 -7.03
CA ARG A 267 6.28 -3.59 -8.24
C ARG A 267 7.71 -3.32 -8.65
N ALA A 268 8.58 -3.02 -7.69
CA ALA A 268 9.99 -2.80 -7.96
C ALA A 268 10.71 -4.07 -8.45
N PHE A 269 10.29 -5.25 -7.99
CA PHE A 269 10.76 -6.53 -8.50
C PHE A 269 10.34 -6.73 -9.96
N ALA A 270 9.06 -6.50 -10.29
CA ALA A 270 8.51 -6.66 -11.64
C ALA A 270 9.08 -5.65 -12.65
N ALA A 271 9.29 -4.41 -12.23
CA ALA A 271 9.80 -3.33 -13.08
C ALA A 271 11.31 -3.43 -13.41
N TRP A 272 12.03 -4.37 -12.80
CA TRP A 272 13.43 -4.67 -13.09
C TRP A 272 13.65 -6.17 -13.29
N PRO A 273 13.15 -6.74 -14.40
CA PRO A 273 13.06 -8.18 -14.59
C PRO A 273 14.44 -8.83 -14.72
N ALA A 274 14.60 -10.02 -14.12
CA ALA A 274 15.78 -10.84 -14.31
C ALA A 274 15.65 -11.70 -15.58
N GLY A 275 16.79 -12.12 -16.13
CA GLY A 275 16.82 -13.06 -17.26
C GLY A 275 16.18 -14.42 -16.92
N THR A 276 16.25 -14.83 -15.66
CA THR A 276 15.59 -16.01 -15.12
C THR A 276 15.10 -15.72 -13.70
N VAL A 277 13.88 -16.17 -13.40
CA VAL A 277 13.28 -16.20 -12.07
C VAL A 277 12.81 -17.62 -11.81
N VAL A 278 13.22 -18.21 -10.68
CA VAL A 278 12.78 -19.54 -10.24
C VAL A 278 12.16 -19.42 -8.86
N GLU A 279 10.94 -19.91 -8.70
CA GLU A 279 10.25 -19.95 -7.41
C GLU A 279 10.37 -21.34 -6.78
N GLU A 280 11.30 -21.50 -5.84
CA GLU A 280 11.61 -22.79 -5.21
C GLU A 280 12.08 -22.61 -3.78
N ALA A 281 11.70 -23.55 -2.90
CA ALA A 281 12.16 -23.61 -1.50
C ALA A 281 12.06 -22.28 -0.74
N GLY A 282 10.94 -21.57 -0.92
CA GLY A 282 10.64 -20.29 -0.27
C GLY A 282 11.38 -19.07 -0.85
N TRP A 283 11.97 -19.18 -2.03
CA TRP A 283 12.70 -18.11 -2.70
C TRP A 283 12.17 -17.79 -4.09
N LEU A 284 12.20 -16.50 -4.45
CA LEU A 284 12.29 -16.03 -5.82
C LEU A 284 13.77 -15.83 -6.19
N LEU A 285 14.36 -16.83 -6.84
CA LEU A 285 15.77 -16.88 -7.21
C LEU A 285 15.98 -16.19 -8.56
N ARG A 286 16.72 -15.07 -8.58
CA ARG A 286 17.01 -14.31 -9.80
C ARG A 286 18.43 -14.54 -10.30
N HIS A 287 18.55 -14.73 -11.62
CA HIS A 287 19.84 -14.73 -12.32
C HIS A 287 19.73 -14.12 -13.71
N THR A 288 20.71 -13.31 -14.10
CA THR A 288 20.80 -12.73 -15.44
C THR A 288 22.23 -12.90 -15.96
N PRO A 289 22.49 -13.89 -16.83
CA PRO A 289 23.84 -14.17 -17.34
C PRO A 289 24.51 -12.95 -17.98
N GLY A 290 25.75 -12.65 -17.56
CA GLY A 290 26.54 -11.53 -18.09
C GLY A 290 26.20 -10.16 -17.49
N VAL A 291 25.19 -10.06 -16.61
CA VAL A 291 24.84 -8.82 -15.92
C VAL A 291 25.37 -8.86 -14.48
N GLY A 292 26.16 -7.86 -14.07
CA GLY A 292 26.76 -7.76 -12.74
C GLY A 292 25.88 -7.04 -11.70
N ARG A 293 24.61 -6.77 -12.02
CA ARG A 293 23.68 -6.02 -11.17
C ARG A 293 23.07 -6.90 -10.09
N ARG A 294 23.13 -6.43 -8.84
CA ARG A 294 22.52 -7.08 -7.66
C ARG A 294 21.02 -7.34 -7.85
N ARG A 295 20.27 -6.33 -8.32
CA ARG A 295 18.81 -6.40 -8.50
C ARG A 295 18.36 -7.55 -9.41
N SER A 296 19.13 -7.93 -10.42
CA SER A 296 18.75 -9.02 -11.34
C SER A 296 19.50 -10.33 -11.08
N ASN A 297 20.25 -10.40 -9.97
CA ASN A 297 21.08 -11.54 -9.55
C ASN A 297 21.06 -11.75 -8.02
N SER A 298 19.91 -11.56 -7.39
CA SER A 298 19.71 -11.79 -5.95
C SER A 298 18.37 -12.44 -5.68
N ALA A 299 18.32 -13.29 -4.66
CA ALA A 299 17.11 -13.92 -4.20
C ALA A 299 16.25 -12.95 -3.38
N VAL A 300 14.93 -13.13 -3.45
CA VAL A 300 13.94 -12.46 -2.59
C VAL A 300 13.14 -13.54 -1.87
N PRO A 301 12.90 -13.43 -0.55
CA PRO A 301 12.03 -14.36 0.18
C PRO A 301 10.61 -14.37 -0.39
N ALA A 302 9.99 -15.56 -0.50
CA ALA A 302 8.63 -15.74 -0.98
C ALA A 302 7.80 -16.75 -0.14
N GLY A 303 8.38 -17.27 0.94
CA GLY A 303 7.76 -18.22 1.85
C GLY A 303 8.74 -18.58 2.96
N GLU A 304 8.76 -19.84 3.39
CA GLU A 304 9.75 -20.37 4.33
C GLU A 304 11.06 -20.70 3.59
N PRO A 305 12.10 -19.86 3.68
CA PRO A 305 13.24 -19.93 2.77
C PRO A 305 14.33 -20.90 3.26
N SER A 306 14.77 -21.81 2.38
CA SER A 306 15.91 -22.69 2.66
C SER A 306 17.24 -22.06 2.24
N ILE A 307 18.10 -21.69 3.19
CA ILE A 307 19.41 -21.09 2.91
C ILE A 307 20.34 -22.07 2.16
N ASP A 308 20.21 -23.38 2.40
CA ASP A 308 21.00 -24.39 1.68
C ASP A 308 20.65 -24.45 0.19
N HIS A 309 19.35 -24.34 -0.14
CA HIS A 309 18.87 -24.31 -1.54
C HIS A 309 19.36 -23.06 -2.27
N LEU A 310 19.27 -21.91 -1.61
CA LEU A 310 19.82 -20.64 -2.10
C LEU A 310 21.31 -20.79 -2.48
N GLU A 311 22.11 -21.36 -1.58
CA GLU A 311 23.54 -21.55 -1.80
C GLU A 311 23.83 -22.51 -2.95
N ALA A 312 23.06 -23.60 -3.08
CA ALA A 312 23.19 -24.54 -4.18
C ALA A 312 22.88 -23.87 -5.53
N PHE A 313 21.81 -23.08 -5.60
CA PHE A 313 21.40 -22.37 -6.82
C PHE A 313 22.50 -21.45 -7.36
N TYR A 314 23.08 -20.61 -6.50
CA TYR A 314 24.12 -19.67 -6.92
C TYR A 314 25.48 -20.36 -7.14
N ARG A 315 25.83 -21.39 -6.34
CA ARG A 315 27.07 -22.17 -6.52
C ARG A 315 27.10 -22.89 -7.87
N ALA A 316 25.98 -23.48 -8.30
CA ALA A 316 25.88 -24.13 -9.61
C ALA A 316 26.15 -23.17 -10.80
N ARG A 317 26.11 -21.86 -10.55
CA ARG A 317 26.36 -20.79 -11.53
C ARG A 317 27.71 -20.09 -11.31
N GLY A 318 28.53 -20.57 -10.36
CA GLY A 318 29.81 -19.95 -10.01
C GLY A 318 29.66 -18.56 -9.38
N LEU A 319 28.52 -18.27 -8.75
CA LEU A 319 28.21 -16.97 -8.16
C LEU A 319 28.12 -17.07 -6.63
N PRO A 320 28.47 -16.00 -5.89
CA PRO A 320 28.13 -15.90 -4.48
C PRO A 320 26.61 -15.83 -4.32
N ALA A 321 26.07 -16.51 -3.30
CA ALA A 321 24.68 -16.35 -2.91
C ALA A 321 24.42 -14.90 -2.47
N MET A 322 23.35 -14.31 -2.99
CA MET A 322 22.97 -12.94 -2.67
C MET A 322 21.48 -12.87 -2.38
N VAL A 323 21.11 -12.20 -1.29
CA VAL A 323 19.72 -12.04 -0.85
C VAL A 323 19.41 -10.57 -0.67
N GLN A 324 18.27 -10.11 -1.19
CA GLN A 324 17.72 -8.79 -0.93
C GLN A 324 16.72 -8.90 0.23
N LEU A 325 16.90 -8.10 1.30
CA LEU A 325 16.11 -8.18 2.53
C LEU A 325 15.54 -6.82 2.92
N GLY A 326 14.20 -6.75 2.97
CA GLY A 326 13.45 -5.64 3.56
C GLY A 326 13.13 -5.82 5.05
N PRO A 327 12.39 -4.89 5.67
CA PRO A 327 12.14 -4.84 7.12
C PRO A 327 11.37 -6.05 7.69
N ALA A 328 10.61 -6.76 6.86
CA ALA A 328 9.82 -7.92 7.26
C ALA A 328 10.67 -9.16 7.59
N HIS A 329 11.95 -9.19 7.21
CA HIS A 329 12.78 -10.40 7.22
C HIS A 329 13.88 -10.36 8.30
N ARG A 330 13.57 -9.83 9.49
CA ARG A 330 14.58 -9.64 10.56
C ARG A 330 15.24 -10.94 11.01
N ASP A 331 14.45 -12.00 11.18
CA ASP A 331 14.98 -13.29 11.65
C ASP A 331 15.87 -13.95 10.59
N LEU A 332 15.45 -13.90 9.32
CA LEU A 332 16.26 -14.35 8.18
C LEU A 332 17.55 -13.52 8.02
N ASP A 333 17.49 -12.20 8.23
CA ASP A 333 18.66 -11.32 8.22
C ASP A 333 19.69 -11.71 9.29
N ALA A 334 19.22 -12.06 10.49
CA ALA A 334 20.06 -12.56 11.58
C ALA A 334 20.67 -13.93 11.24
N ALA A 335 19.86 -14.88 10.76
CA ALA A 335 20.33 -16.21 10.37
C ALA A 335 21.41 -16.16 9.27
N LEU A 336 21.22 -15.31 8.24
CA LEU A 336 22.23 -15.10 7.20
C LEU A 336 23.51 -14.46 7.75
N ALA A 337 23.41 -13.53 8.70
CA ALA A 337 24.55 -12.93 9.36
C ALA A 337 25.39 -13.95 10.14
N GLU A 338 24.74 -14.82 10.91
CA GLU A 338 25.39 -15.90 11.66
C GLU A 338 26.09 -16.90 10.74
N ARG A 339 25.53 -17.11 9.53
CA ARG A 339 26.12 -17.94 8.48
C ARG A 339 27.25 -17.23 7.69
N GLY A 340 27.64 -16.02 8.09
CA GLY A 340 28.78 -15.28 7.54
C GLY A 340 28.46 -14.41 6.32
N TYR A 341 27.19 -14.16 6.02
CA TYR A 341 26.83 -13.24 4.92
C TYR A 341 27.09 -11.80 5.32
N ARG A 342 27.88 -11.09 4.51
CA ARG A 342 28.14 -9.66 4.73
C ARG A 342 26.96 -8.81 4.31
N LYS A 343 26.69 -7.76 5.07
CA LYS A 343 25.70 -6.73 4.72
C LYS A 343 26.31 -5.77 3.69
N ASP A 344 25.58 -5.46 2.62
CA ASP A 344 26.04 -4.61 1.52
C ASP A 344 24.90 -3.72 1.00
N ALA A 345 25.26 -2.58 0.39
CA ALA A 345 24.36 -1.67 -0.33
C ALA A 345 23.05 -1.37 0.42
N LEU A 346 23.19 -0.71 1.58
CA LEU A 346 22.04 -0.12 2.27
C LEU A 346 21.29 0.79 1.31
N THR A 347 20.03 0.49 1.06
CA THR A 347 19.22 1.15 0.03
C THR A 347 17.94 1.67 0.65
N SER A 348 17.67 2.95 0.46
CA SER A 348 16.40 3.56 0.79
C SER A 348 15.44 3.43 -0.39
N VAL A 349 14.25 2.93 -0.10
CA VAL A 349 13.09 3.07 -0.98
C VAL A 349 12.40 4.37 -0.62
N MET A 350 12.23 5.23 -1.62
CA MET A 350 11.55 6.51 -1.46
C MET A 350 10.29 6.55 -2.30
N THR A 351 9.24 7.15 -1.78
CA THR A 351 7.97 7.34 -2.49
C THR A 351 7.60 8.82 -2.52
N ALA A 352 6.85 9.20 -3.54
CA ALA A 352 6.27 10.53 -3.67
C ALA A 352 4.87 10.43 -4.25
N LEU A 353 4.11 11.49 -4.10
CA LEU A 353 2.90 11.69 -4.89
C LEU A 353 3.32 12.20 -6.27
N THR A 354 2.70 11.68 -7.32
CA THR A 354 3.02 12.11 -8.69
C THR A 354 2.80 13.62 -8.85
N SER A 355 1.73 14.17 -8.25
CA SER A 355 1.42 15.60 -8.25
C SER A 355 2.55 16.44 -7.63
N ASP A 356 3.10 16.00 -6.51
CA ASP A 356 4.13 16.77 -5.79
C ASP A 356 5.42 16.84 -6.62
N VAL A 357 5.76 15.76 -7.33
CA VAL A 357 6.92 15.74 -8.24
C VAL A 357 6.66 16.62 -9.47
N VAL A 358 5.44 16.63 -10.01
CA VAL A 358 5.05 17.53 -11.10
C VAL A 358 5.22 18.98 -10.65
N ASP A 359 4.62 19.36 -9.51
CA ASP A 359 4.66 20.71 -8.96
C ASP A 359 6.09 21.18 -8.67
N ALA A 360 6.91 20.33 -8.05
CA ALA A 360 8.31 20.62 -7.76
C ALA A 360 9.18 20.78 -9.02
N SER A 361 8.70 20.30 -10.17
CA SER A 361 9.41 20.35 -11.46
C SER A 361 8.88 21.42 -12.43
N CYS A 362 7.86 22.20 -12.05
CA CYS A 362 7.16 23.13 -12.96
C CYS A 362 8.07 24.19 -13.60
N THR A 363 9.16 24.57 -12.94
CA THR A 363 10.15 25.55 -13.46
C THR A 363 11.40 24.89 -14.06
N ALA A 364 11.41 23.56 -14.16
CA ALA A 364 12.58 22.84 -14.63
C ALA A 364 12.83 23.08 -16.14
N SER A 365 14.07 23.42 -16.45
CA SER A 365 14.66 23.47 -17.79
C SER A 365 15.91 22.60 -17.74
N PRO A 366 16.33 21.88 -18.80
CA PRO A 366 15.88 21.88 -20.20
C PRO A 366 14.59 21.12 -20.56
N ALA A 367 14.20 21.22 -21.83
CA ALA A 367 13.29 20.29 -22.49
C ALA A 367 13.82 18.84 -22.40
N VAL A 368 12.88 17.89 -22.28
CA VAL A 368 13.15 16.46 -22.17
C VAL A 368 12.49 15.76 -23.34
N ASP A 369 13.26 14.97 -24.05
CA ASP A 369 12.78 14.19 -25.18
C ASP A 369 12.40 12.79 -24.70
N LEU A 370 11.20 12.34 -25.10
CA LEU A 370 10.80 10.95 -24.97
C LEU A 370 11.32 10.18 -26.18
N ALA A 371 12.07 9.11 -25.95
CA ALA A 371 12.60 8.31 -27.05
C ALA A 371 11.47 7.63 -27.83
N GLU A 372 11.56 7.66 -29.16
CA GLU A 372 10.60 6.99 -30.05
C GLU A 372 10.64 5.46 -29.90
N THR A 373 11.82 4.91 -29.58
CA THR A 373 12.04 3.48 -29.34
C THR A 373 12.99 3.26 -28.16
N PRO A 374 12.88 2.11 -27.45
CA PRO A 374 13.84 1.75 -26.41
C PRO A 374 15.29 1.70 -26.92
N ASP A 375 15.52 1.21 -28.14
CA ASP A 375 16.86 1.03 -28.72
C ASP A 375 17.66 2.34 -28.85
N ALA A 376 16.98 3.43 -29.22
CA ALA A 376 17.61 4.75 -29.29
C ALA A 376 18.10 5.21 -27.90
N TRP A 377 17.28 4.96 -26.87
CA TRP A 377 17.61 5.31 -25.50
C TRP A 377 18.68 4.37 -24.90
N LEU A 378 18.72 3.09 -25.27
CA LEU A 378 19.71 2.13 -24.78
C LEU A 378 21.16 2.53 -25.13
N LYS A 379 21.37 3.22 -26.25
CA LYS A 379 22.68 3.79 -26.61
C LYS A 379 23.11 4.88 -25.62
N ILE A 380 22.17 5.77 -25.28
CA ILE A 380 22.38 6.82 -24.26
C ILE A 380 22.62 6.19 -22.88
N PHE A 381 21.89 5.13 -22.55
CA PHE A 381 22.08 4.38 -21.33
C PHE A 381 23.48 3.79 -21.21
N ALA A 382 23.96 3.12 -22.25
CA ALA A 382 25.31 2.57 -22.26
C ALA A 382 26.39 3.66 -22.07
N GLU A 383 26.20 4.83 -22.71
CA GLU A 383 27.11 5.97 -22.59
C GLU A 383 27.11 6.59 -21.18
N LEU A 384 25.94 6.94 -20.64
CA LEU A 384 25.83 7.70 -19.39
C LEU A 384 25.99 6.84 -18.12
N ASN A 385 25.60 5.56 -18.17
CA ASN A 385 25.77 4.66 -17.04
C ASN A 385 27.24 4.22 -16.88
N ALA A 386 28.03 4.23 -17.97
CA ALA A 386 29.47 4.02 -17.99
C ALA A 386 29.96 2.77 -17.22
N ARG A 387 29.20 1.69 -17.26
CA ARG A 387 29.56 0.39 -16.67
C ARG A 387 29.66 -0.69 -17.75
N ALA A 388 30.57 -1.64 -17.56
CA ALA A 388 30.89 -2.68 -18.55
C ALA A 388 29.66 -3.49 -19.01
N ASP A 389 28.72 -3.76 -18.09
CA ASP A 389 27.51 -4.56 -18.32
C ASP A 389 26.29 -3.73 -18.77
N SER A 390 26.47 -2.48 -19.21
CA SER A 390 25.33 -1.60 -19.53
C SER A 390 24.58 -2.05 -20.77
N VAL A 391 25.28 -2.57 -21.79
CA VAL A 391 24.64 -3.10 -23.00
C VAL A 391 23.81 -4.33 -22.64
N GLU A 392 24.37 -5.24 -21.86
CA GLU A 392 23.69 -6.45 -21.41
C GLU A 392 22.49 -6.13 -20.53
N VAL A 393 22.55 -5.09 -19.68
CA VAL A 393 21.37 -4.64 -18.91
C VAL A 393 20.26 -4.15 -19.86
N GLY A 394 20.61 -3.42 -20.90
CA GLY A 394 19.66 -2.99 -21.93
C GLY A 394 18.94 -4.17 -22.58
N GLU A 395 19.72 -5.11 -23.10
CA GLU A 395 19.24 -6.27 -23.85
C GLU A 395 18.57 -7.35 -22.97
N LYS A 396 19.04 -7.51 -21.73
CA LYS A 396 18.64 -8.62 -20.87
C LYS A 396 17.67 -8.26 -19.77
N VAL A 397 17.53 -6.97 -19.43
CA VAL A 397 16.64 -6.50 -18.37
C VAL A 397 15.64 -5.48 -18.90
N ILE A 398 16.12 -4.37 -19.48
CA ILE A 398 15.24 -3.27 -19.86
C ILE A 398 14.28 -3.67 -20.99
N SER A 399 14.76 -4.43 -21.98
CA SER A 399 13.93 -4.97 -23.06
C SER A 399 12.82 -5.93 -22.60
N ARG A 400 12.89 -6.44 -21.37
CA ARG A 400 11.90 -7.37 -20.77
C ARG A 400 10.84 -6.67 -19.94
N ILE A 401 10.90 -5.35 -19.77
CA ILE A 401 9.88 -4.61 -19.03
C ILE A 401 8.55 -4.75 -19.78
N ALA A 402 7.60 -5.44 -19.15
CA ALA A 402 6.30 -5.76 -19.75
C ALA A 402 5.25 -4.66 -19.54
N THR A 403 5.48 -3.78 -18.57
CA THR A 403 4.60 -2.66 -18.24
C THR A 403 4.84 -1.46 -19.16
N PRO A 404 3.89 -0.54 -19.32
CA PRO A 404 4.14 0.75 -19.97
C PRO A 404 5.39 1.41 -19.39
N ALA A 405 6.28 1.88 -20.26
CA ALA A 405 7.53 2.49 -19.86
C ALA A 405 7.84 3.76 -20.67
N ALA A 406 8.42 4.76 -20.01
CA ALA A 406 8.93 5.97 -20.64
C ALA A 406 10.45 6.03 -20.55
N PHE A 407 11.08 6.23 -21.71
CA PHE A 407 12.52 6.33 -21.89
C PHE A 407 12.87 7.79 -22.16
N LEU A 408 13.30 8.51 -21.10
CA LEU A 408 13.49 9.95 -21.15
C LEU A 408 14.97 10.30 -21.34
N SER A 409 15.24 11.26 -22.20
CA SER A 409 16.61 11.76 -22.42
C SER A 409 16.63 13.28 -22.55
N VAL A 410 17.78 13.86 -22.23
CA VAL A 410 18.06 15.28 -22.41
C VAL A 410 19.34 15.39 -23.23
N THR A 411 19.30 16.14 -24.31
CA THR A 411 20.46 16.44 -25.15
C THR A 411 20.91 17.88 -24.94
N ARG A 412 22.23 18.11 -24.81
CA ARG A 412 22.85 19.44 -24.79
C ARG A 412 24.01 19.46 -25.77
N ASP A 413 24.06 20.47 -26.62
CA ASP A 413 25.10 20.64 -27.64
C ASP A 413 25.34 19.37 -28.47
N GLY A 414 24.25 18.72 -28.90
CA GLY A 414 24.27 17.49 -29.69
C GLY A 414 24.73 16.22 -28.95
N ARG A 415 24.92 16.27 -27.62
CA ARG A 415 25.36 15.12 -26.81
C ARG A 415 24.37 14.78 -25.70
N PRO A 416 24.23 13.50 -25.33
CA PRO A 416 23.40 13.11 -24.19
C PRO A 416 23.91 13.74 -22.89
N ALA A 417 23.02 14.43 -22.19
CA ALA A 417 23.28 15.21 -20.99
C ALA A 417 22.63 14.59 -19.74
N GLY A 418 21.48 13.94 -19.89
CA GLY A 418 20.84 13.19 -18.83
C GLY A 418 19.77 12.23 -19.35
N MET A 419 19.34 11.33 -18.47
CA MET A 419 18.35 10.31 -18.80
C MET A 419 17.59 9.83 -17.57
N GLY A 420 16.46 9.15 -17.81
CA GLY A 420 15.69 8.41 -16.83
C GLY A 420 14.76 7.41 -17.49
N LEU A 421 14.35 6.41 -16.70
CA LEU A 421 13.38 5.39 -17.09
C LEU A 421 12.24 5.39 -16.08
N PHE A 422 11.01 5.43 -16.57
CA PHE A 422 9.80 5.28 -15.75
C PHE A 422 9.05 4.03 -16.21
N ALA A 423 8.52 3.25 -15.27
CA ALA A 423 7.69 2.08 -15.57
C ALA A 423 6.41 2.15 -14.73
N ALA A 424 5.25 2.16 -15.37
CA ALA A 424 3.95 2.37 -14.71
C ALA A 424 3.19 1.05 -14.53
N ASP A 425 2.67 0.82 -13.34
CA ASP A 425 1.95 -0.39 -12.96
C ASP A 425 0.89 -0.06 -11.89
N ALA A 426 -0.38 -0.32 -12.22
CA ALA A 426 -1.58 -0.14 -11.40
C ALA A 426 -1.49 0.99 -10.33
N GLY A 427 -1.58 2.24 -10.79
CA GLY A 427 -1.61 3.42 -9.91
C GLY A 427 -0.24 3.89 -9.39
N TRP A 428 0.83 3.15 -9.68
CA TRP A 428 2.20 3.49 -9.32
C TRP A 428 3.10 3.63 -10.56
N ALA A 429 4.20 4.37 -10.43
CA ALA A 429 5.32 4.27 -11.37
C ALA A 429 6.68 4.27 -10.68
N GLY A 430 7.56 3.36 -11.11
CA GLY A 430 8.93 3.26 -10.62
C GLY A 430 9.87 4.15 -11.42
N VAL A 431 10.81 4.81 -10.74
CA VAL A 431 11.86 5.64 -11.35
C VAL A 431 13.20 4.89 -11.32
N PHE A 432 13.78 4.71 -12.50
CA PHE A 432 15.00 3.93 -12.72
C PHE A 432 15.99 4.66 -13.61
N ALA A 433 17.23 4.16 -13.64
CA ALA A 433 18.28 4.58 -14.56
C ALA A 433 18.48 6.11 -14.67
N MET A 434 18.27 6.84 -13.58
CA MET A 434 18.51 8.29 -13.54
C MET A 434 20.00 8.58 -13.61
N ALA A 435 20.41 9.31 -14.64
CA ALA A 435 21.80 9.76 -14.77
C ALA A 435 21.87 11.18 -15.32
N THR A 436 22.92 11.89 -14.96
CA THR A 436 23.28 13.19 -15.51
C THR A 436 24.78 13.24 -15.69
N ARG A 437 25.23 13.68 -16.85
CA ARG A 437 26.64 13.77 -17.21
C ARG A 437 27.39 14.62 -16.16
N PRO A 438 28.54 14.17 -15.64
CA PRO A 438 29.21 14.84 -14.51
C PRO A 438 29.47 16.34 -14.67
N ASP A 439 29.90 16.78 -15.85
CA ASP A 439 30.19 18.17 -16.21
C ASP A 439 28.94 19.05 -16.40
N LEU A 440 27.76 18.45 -16.53
CA LEU A 440 26.48 19.14 -16.71
C LEU A 440 25.58 19.07 -15.47
N ARG A 441 26.09 18.56 -14.35
CA ARG A 441 25.34 18.50 -13.09
C ARG A 441 25.06 19.90 -12.54
N GLY A 442 24.02 20.02 -11.72
CA GLY A 442 23.59 21.29 -11.13
C GLY A 442 22.80 22.21 -12.06
N GLN A 443 22.58 21.81 -13.32
CA GLN A 443 21.86 22.60 -14.33
C GLN A 443 20.37 22.22 -14.49
N GLY A 444 19.75 21.62 -13.47
CA GLY A 444 18.33 21.26 -13.48
C GLY A 444 17.94 20.02 -14.31
N ILE A 445 18.88 19.38 -15.03
CA ILE A 445 18.62 18.24 -15.93
C ILE A 445 17.85 17.10 -15.25
N ALA A 446 18.32 16.63 -14.09
CA ALA A 446 17.67 15.51 -13.40
C ALA A 446 16.25 15.89 -12.90
N THR A 447 16.05 17.14 -12.50
CA THR A 447 14.72 17.67 -12.13
C THR A 447 13.78 17.70 -13.33
N ALA A 448 14.28 18.12 -14.50
CA ALA A 448 13.51 18.12 -15.74
C ALA A 448 13.06 16.70 -16.12
N VAL A 449 13.99 15.74 -16.07
CA VAL A 449 13.68 14.32 -16.34
C VAL A 449 12.64 13.78 -15.36
N LEU A 450 12.78 14.06 -14.05
CA LEU A 450 11.78 13.65 -13.05
C LEU A 450 10.40 14.25 -13.35
N GLY A 451 10.35 15.54 -13.69
CA GLY A 451 9.10 16.22 -14.02
C GLY A 451 8.40 15.68 -15.25
N ALA A 452 9.16 15.44 -16.32
CA ALA A 452 8.64 14.87 -17.55
C ALA A 452 8.14 13.43 -17.33
N GLY A 453 8.90 12.62 -16.59
CA GLY A 453 8.50 11.26 -16.23
C GLY A 453 7.28 11.22 -15.30
N ALA A 454 7.17 12.16 -14.35
CA ALA A 454 6.00 12.27 -13.47
C ALA A 454 4.73 12.68 -14.25
N ARG A 455 4.83 13.61 -15.20
CA ARG A 455 3.70 13.94 -16.10
C ARG A 455 3.29 12.74 -16.95
N TRP A 456 4.26 12.02 -17.52
CA TRP A 456 3.98 10.78 -18.24
C TRP A 456 3.29 9.74 -17.33
N ALA A 457 3.78 9.56 -16.10
CA ALA A 457 3.19 8.63 -15.13
C ALA A 457 1.75 9.01 -14.78
N ALA A 458 1.45 10.31 -14.59
CA ALA A 458 0.10 10.79 -14.38
C ALA A 458 -0.83 10.46 -15.57
N HIS A 459 -0.35 10.58 -16.81
CA HIS A 459 -1.10 10.16 -17.99
C HIS A 459 -1.35 8.65 -18.05
N GLN A 460 -0.50 7.83 -17.42
CA GLN A 460 -0.72 6.39 -17.23
C GLN A 460 -1.63 6.07 -16.03
N GLY A 461 -2.18 7.08 -15.35
CA GLY A 461 -3.02 6.89 -14.16
C GLY A 461 -2.24 6.64 -12.86
N ALA A 462 -0.91 6.80 -12.86
CA ALA A 462 -0.11 6.62 -11.66
C ALA A 462 -0.20 7.86 -10.74
N THR A 463 -0.76 7.67 -9.55
CA THR A 463 -0.88 8.72 -8.52
C THR A 463 0.33 8.76 -7.58
N ARG A 464 1.15 7.70 -7.59
CA ARG A 464 2.33 7.58 -6.72
C ARG A 464 3.56 7.15 -7.51
N LEU A 465 4.71 7.64 -7.07
CA LEU A 465 6.01 7.30 -7.60
C LEU A 465 6.84 6.57 -6.54
N TYR A 466 7.69 5.64 -6.95
CA TYR A 466 8.68 5.02 -6.09
C TYR A 466 10.06 4.97 -6.76
N LEU A 467 11.11 4.96 -5.94
CA LEU A 467 12.48 4.78 -6.41
C LEU A 467 13.34 4.11 -5.35
N GLN A 468 14.49 3.60 -5.78
CA GLN A 468 15.47 2.96 -4.90
C GLN A 468 16.82 3.65 -5.06
N VAL A 469 17.38 4.12 -3.95
CA VAL A 469 18.64 4.86 -3.92
C VAL A 469 19.52 4.35 -2.78
N GLU A 470 20.78 4.01 -3.10
CA GLU A 470 21.76 3.61 -2.09
C GLU A 470 21.99 4.77 -1.10
N ASP A 471 22.11 4.45 0.19
CA ASP A 471 22.10 5.43 1.27
C ASP A 471 23.29 6.40 1.22
N ASP A 472 24.40 5.97 0.61
CA ASP A 472 25.61 6.76 0.38
C ASP A 472 25.52 7.72 -0.82
N ASN A 473 24.44 7.65 -1.61
CA ASN A 473 24.21 8.57 -2.73
C ASN A 473 23.47 9.85 -2.27
N ASP A 474 24.14 10.63 -1.43
CA ASP A 474 23.60 11.87 -0.85
C ASP A 474 23.11 12.86 -1.91
N THR A 475 23.79 12.92 -3.06
CA THR A 475 23.41 13.83 -4.15
C THR A 475 22.05 13.46 -4.74
N ALA A 476 21.83 12.18 -5.03
CA ALA A 476 20.54 11.71 -5.54
C ALA A 476 19.45 11.83 -4.46
N ARG A 477 19.74 11.47 -3.20
CA ARG A 477 18.78 11.59 -2.09
C ARG A 477 18.31 13.03 -1.88
N ARG A 478 19.21 14.02 -1.96
CA ARG A 478 18.84 15.46 -1.91
C ARG A 478 18.00 15.90 -3.10
N LEU A 479 18.31 15.40 -4.30
CA LEU A 479 17.48 15.66 -5.49
C LEU A 479 16.05 15.15 -5.27
N TYR A 480 15.90 13.88 -4.87
CA TYR A 480 14.60 13.25 -4.70
C TYR A 480 13.81 13.91 -3.56
N ALA A 481 14.45 14.23 -2.43
CA ALA A 481 13.80 14.94 -1.34
C ALA A 481 13.23 16.30 -1.78
N ARG A 482 13.98 17.08 -2.58
CA ARG A 482 13.49 18.35 -3.13
C ARG A 482 12.34 18.17 -4.13
N ALA A 483 12.29 17.03 -4.81
CA ALA A 483 11.20 16.68 -5.71
C ALA A 483 9.96 16.15 -4.96
N GLY A 484 9.98 16.07 -3.62
CA GLY A 484 8.83 15.61 -2.82
C GLY A 484 8.89 14.13 -2.42
N PHE A 485 9.98 13.42 -2.72
CA PHE A 485 10.14 12.04 -2.27
C PHE A 485 10.49 11.97 -0.78
N THR A 486 9.83 11.07 -0.07
CA THR A 486 10.09 10.75 1.34
C THR A 486 10.51 9.29 1.48
N ARG A 487 11.28 8.97 2.53
CA ARG A 487 11.72 7.60 2.77
C ARG A 487 10.54 6.75 3.25
N SER A 488 10.24 5.69 2.50
CA SER A 488 9.23 4.69 2.83
C SER A 488 9.82 3.62 3.76
N HIS A 489 10.80 2.87 3.26
CA HIS A 489 11.50 1.82 3.98
C HIS A 489 12.93 1.69 3.47
N GLY A 490 13.71 0.80 4.08
CA GLY A 490 15.03 0.44 3.59
C GLY A 490 15.15 -1.05 3.38
N TYR A 491 16.00 -1.45 2.45
CA TYR A 491 16.42 -2.82 2.27
C TYR A 491 17.95 -2.86 2.14
N HIS A 492 18.52 -4.05 2.26
CA HIS A 492 19.94 -4.28 2.02
C HIS A 492 20.17 -5.62 1.35
N TYR A 493 21.41 -5.87 0.93
CA TYR A 493 21.82 -7.17 0.45
C TYR A 493 22.63 -7.91 1.51
N ARG A 494 22.39 -9.22 1.62
CA ARG A 494 23.30 -10.18 2.27
C ARG A 494 24.04 -10.93 1.20
N ILE A 495 25.37 -10.90 1.24
CA ILE A 495 26.23 -11.53 0.23
C ILE A 495 27.08 -12.61 0.92
N GLY A 496 26.88 -13.85 0.49
CA GLY A 496 27.66 -15.00 0.93
C GLY A 496 29.05 -14.99 0.31
N GLN A 497 29.97 -15.74 0.90
CA GLN A 497 31.28 -15.94 0.30
C GLN A 497 31.17 -16.85 -0.92
N ALA A 498 31.84 -16.50 -2.02
CA ALA A 498 32.03 -17.43 -3.12
C ALA A 498 32.93 -18.56 -2.63
N ARG A 499 32.34 -19.71 -2.25
CA ARG A 499 33.12 -20.90 -1.92
C ARG A 499 33.69 -21.44 -3.23
N SER A 500 35.01 -21.43 -3.36
CA SER A 500 35.72 -22.13 -4.44
C SER A 500 35.45 -23.63 -4.33
N GLY A 501 34.75 -24.23 -5.30
CA GLY A 501 34.54 -25.68 -5.36
C GLY A 501 33.61 -26.09 -6.51
N GLU A 502 33.98 -27.20 -7.17
CA GLU A 502 33.45 -27.74 -8.44
C GLU A 502 31.92 -27.74 -8.60
N PRO A 503 31.41 -27.59 -9.85
CA PRO A 503 29.98 -27.67 -10.12
C PRO A 503 29.41 -29.01 -9.63
N ALA A 504 28.34 -28.94 -8.84
CA ALA A 504 27.62 -30.12 -8.40
C ALA A 504 27.12 -30.89 -9.64
N SER A 505 27.53 -32.14 -9.78
CA SER A 505 27.01 -33.06 -10.77
C SER A 505 25.52 -33.29 -10.49
N ILE A 506 24.65 -32.66 -11.28
CA ILE A 506 23.22 -32.95 -11.27
C ILE A 506 23.05 -34.32 -11.96
N GLN A 507 22.72 -35.36 -11.19
CA GLN A 507 22.19 -36.60 -11.75
C GLN A 507 20.82 -36.28 -12.39
N ARG A 508 20.68 -36.73 -13.65
CA ARG A 508 19.56 -36.45 -14.55
C ARG A 508 18.23 -37.01 -14.06
#